data_AF-X1F8B0-F1
#
_entry.id   AF-X1F8B0-F1
#
_cell.length_a   1.000
_cell.length_b   1.000
_cell.length_c   1.000
_cell.angle_alpha   90.00
_cell.angle_beta   90.00
_cell.angle_gamma   90.00
#
_symmetry.space_group_name_H-M   'P 1'
#
loop_
_entity.id
_entity.type
_entity.pdbx_description
1 polymer ?
#
loop_
_entity_poly.entity_id
_entity_poly.type
_entity_poly.pdbx_seq_one_letter_code
_entity_poly.pdbx_strand_id
1 'polypeptide(L)'
;MTNLSDVYKKLEDIVKEKYISNSIYVRHAYARNVDPVLQGVPDIVIRPKDAQEISEILKIANIENIPVTPRGGGNCEFGGSKPIGDSGIVLDMKRMNQII
;
A
#
# COMPACT_ATOMS: atom_id res chain seq x y z
N MET A 1 16.17 6.28 -11.41
CA MET A 1 15.74 6.28 -10.00
C MET A 1 14.32 6.80 -9.96
N THR A 2 13.40 6.04 -9.37
CA THR A 2 11.99 6.40 -9.24
C THR A 2 11.84 7.64 -8.35
N ASN A 3 11.19 8.69 -8.84
CA ASN A 3 10.89 9.86 -8.02
C ASN A 3 9.61 9.62 -7.22
N LEU A 4 9.78 9.20 -5.96
CA LEU A 4 8.66 8.84 -5.08
C LEU A 4 7.67 10.00 -4.86
N SER A 5 8.12 11.26 -4.92
CA SER A 5 7.23 12.42 -4.77
C SER A 5 6.28 12.57 -5.95
N ASP A 6 6.76 12.30 -7.17
CA ASP A 6 5.93 12.35 -8.38
C ASP A 6 4.95 11.16 -8.40
N VAL A 7 5.42 9.97 -8.02
CA VAL A 7 4.57 8.79 -7.89
C VAL A 7 3.47 9.02 -6.85
N TYR A 8 3.81 9.59 -5.70
CA TYR A 8 2.84 9.90 -4.66
C TYR A 8 1.70 10.79 -5.21
N LYS A 9 2.03 11.85 -5.94
CA LYS A 9 1.03 12.73 -6.56
C LYS A 9 0.14 11.99 -7.57
N LYS A 10 0.73 11.18 -8.46
CA LYS A 10 -0.04 10.37 -9.42
C LYS A 10 -1.02 9.43 -8.71
N LEU A 11 -0.59 8.81 -7.61
CA LEU A 11 -1.44 7.91 -6.81
C LEU A 11 -2.51 8.66 -6.01
N GLU A 12 -2.17 9.84 -5.48
CA GLU A 12 -3.09 10.73 -4.77
C GLU A 12 -4.23 11.19 -5.69
N ASP A 13 -3.95 11.49 -6.95
CA ASP A 13 -4.98 11.87 -7.92
C ASP A 13 -6.06 10.79 -8.11
N ILE A 14 -5.66 9.51 -8.00
CA ILE A 14 -6.55 8.34 -8.10
C ILE A 14 -7.47 8.23 -6.88
N VAL A 15 -6.91 8.18 -5.66
CA VAL A 15 -7.69 7.84 -4.45
C VAL A 15 -8.12 9.04 -3.60
N LYS A 16 -7.54 10.21 -3.85
CA LYS A 16 -7.58 11.46 -3.05
C LYS A 16 -6.76 11.39 -1.76
N GLU A 17 -6.29 12.56 -1.32
CA GLU A 17 -5.40 12.77 -0.15
C GLU A 17 -5.80 11.95 1.09
N LYS A 18 -7.11 11.89 1.39
CA LYS A 18 -7.65 11.15 2.55
C LYS A 18 -7.32 9.64 2.56
N TYR A 19 -7.02 9.05 1.41
CA TYR A 19 -6.87 7.61 1.22
C TYR A 19 -5.46 7.17 0.81
N ILE A 20 -4.48 8.06 0.94
CA ILE A 20 -3.06 7.79 0.70
C ILE A 20 -2.23 8.40 1.84
N SER A 21 -1.09 7.79 2.19
CA SER A 21 -0.16 8.38 3.14
C SER A 21 1.26 7.85 2.95
N ASN A 22 2.23 8.76 3.06
CA ASN A 22 3.66 8.45 3.21
C ASN A 22 4.19 8.90 4.59
N SER A 23 3.30 9.22 5.53
CA SER A 23 3.68 9.61 6.89
C SER A 23 4.39 8.46 7.59
N ILE A 24 5.48 8.78 8.28
CA ILE A 24 6.28 7.80 9.02
C ILE A 24 5.42 6.97 10.00
N TYR A 25 4.47 7.61 10.69
CA TYR A 25 3.59 6.95 11.65
C TYR A 25 2.66 5.94 10.98
N VAL A 26 2.08 6.31 9.84
CA VAL A 26 1.19 5.41 9.09
C VAL A 26 1.99 4.26 8.50
N ARG A 27 3.13 4.53 7.87
CA ARG A 27 3.99 3.49 7.28
C ARG A 27 4.40 2.45 8.31
N HIS A 28 4.83 2.87 9.50
CA HIS A 28 5.20 1.95 10.57
C HIS A 28 4.02 1.17 11.16
N ALA A 29 2.81 1.73 11.18
CA ALA A 29 1.61 0.99 11.60
C ALA A 29 1.28 -0.16 10.63
N TYR A 30 1.63 -0.02 9.34
CA TYR A 30 1.39 -1.03 8.30
C TYR A 30 2.58 -2.00 8.09
N ALA A 31 3.74 -1.70 8.69
CA ALA A 31 4.94 -2.54 8.68
C ALA A 31 4.84 -3.78 9.60
N ARG A 32 3.83 -3.82 10.49
CA ARG A 32 3.72 -4.82 11.56
C ARG A 32 2.48 -5.71 11.40
N ASN A 33 2.62 -6.94 11.88
CA ASN A 33 1.55 -7.91 12.17
C ASN A 33 2.08 -8.89 13.23
N VAL A 34 1.45 -10.06 13.36
CA VAL A 34 1.86 -11.08 14.34
C VAL A 34 3.14 -11.84 13.95
N ASP A 35 3.56 -11.81 12.68
CA ASP A 35 4.83 -12.41 12.24
C ASP A 35 6.02 -11.56 12.72
N PRO A 36 6.96 -12.12 13.51
CA PRO A 36 8.14 -11.40 13.97
C PRO A 36 9.31 -11.45 12.98
N VAL A 37 9.26 -12.31 11.96
CA VAL A 37 10.42 -12.64 11.13
C VAL A 37 10.62 -11.65 10.00
N LEU A 38 9.60 -11.44 9.15
CA LEU A 38 9.74 -10.52 8.02
C LEU A 38 9.85 -9.08 8.52
N GLN A 39 10.63 -8.25 7.84
CA GLN A 39 10.78 -6.84 8.21
C GLN A 39 10.71 -6.00 6.94
N GLY A 40 10.18 -4.79 7.08
CA GLY A 40 10.04 -3.84 5.98
C GLY A 40 9.07 -2.73 6.32
N VAL A 41 9.42 -1.51 5.94
CA VAL A 41 8.54 -0.34 6.02
C VAL A 41 8.18 0.08 4.61
N PRO A 42 6.88 0.11 4.24
CA PRO A 42 6.50 0.51 2.89
C PRO A 42 6.77 2.00 2.68
N ASP A 43 6.89 2.44 1.44
CA ASP A 43 6.97 3.86 1.11
C ASP A 43 5.62 4.56 1.25
N ILE A 44 4.55 3.89 0.80
CA ILE A 44 3.20 4.44 0.68
C ILE A 44 2.18 3.42 1.18
N VAL A 45 1.16 3.90 1.89
CA VAL A 45 -0.05 3.14 2.20
C VAL A 45 -1.22 3.77 1.45
N ILE A 46 -2.02 2.96 0.75
CA ILE A 46 -3.11 3.44 -0.11
C ILE A 46 -4.39 2.60 0.07
N ARG A 47 -5.57 3.26 0.04
CA ARG A 47 -6.89 2.67 0.32
C ARG A 47 -7.88 2.85 -0.84
N PRO A 48 -7.88 1.97 -1.85
CA PRO A 48 -8.77 2.07 -3.02
C PRO A 48 -10.22 1.76 -2.64
N LYS A 49 -11.19 2.31 -3.39
CA LYS A 49 -12.63 2.08 -3.18
C LYS A 49 -13.24 1.01 -4.08
N ASP A 50 -12.58 0.69 -5.18
CA ASP A 50 -13.11 -0.21 -6.21
C ASP A 50 -11.98 -0.80 -7.07
N ALA A 51 -12.35 -1.72 -7.96
CA ALA A 51 -11.43 -2.37 -8.88
C ALA A 51 -10.78 -1.41 -9.88
N GLN A 52 -11.43 -0.28 -10.21
CA GLN A 52 -10.89 0.70 -11.14
C GLN A 52 -9.70 1.44 -10.52
N GLU A 53 -9.83 1.92 -9.28
CA GLU A 53 -8.73 2.55 -8.55
C GLU A 53 -7.55 1.56 -8.37
N ILE A 54 -7.82 0.29 -8.05
CA ILE A 54 -6.77 -0.74 -7.97
C ILE A 54 -6.02 -0.87 -9.30
N SER A 55 -6.76 -0.98 -10.41
CA SER A 55 -6.14 -1.16 -11.74
C SER A 55 -5.18 -0.02 -12.07
N GLU A 56 -5.60 1.23 -11.83
CA GLU A 56 -4.75 2.41 -12.09
C GLU A 56 -3.52 2.46 -11.17
N ILE A 57 -3.67 2.09 -9.89
CA ILE A 57 -2.55 1.98 -8.94
C ILE A 57 -1.53 0.94 -9.43
N LEU A 58 -2.00 -0.25 -9.83
CA LEU A 58 -1.12 -1.32 -10.29
C LEU A 58 -0.41 -0.98 -11.60
N LYS A 59 -1.05 -0.23 -12.52
CA LYS A 59 -0.40 0.27 -13.73
C LYS A 59 0.79 1.18 -13.40
N ILE A 60 0.60 2.15 -12.51
CA ILE A 60 1.68 3.05 -12.07
C ILE A 60 2.78 2.25 -11.39
N ALA A 61 2.44 1.38 -10.44
CA ALA A 61 3.40 0.56 -9.72
C ALA A 61 4.23 -0.32 -10.68
N ASN A 62 3.60 -0.89 -11.70
CA ASN A 62 4.29 -1.70 -12.71
C ASN A 62 5.24 -0.86 -13.59
N ILE A 63 4.81 0.31 -14.06
CA ILE A 63 5.65 1.23 -14.85
C ILE A 63 6.88 1.67 -14.04
N GLU A 64 6.70 1.97 -12.76
CA GLU A 64 7.73 2.50 -11.88
C GLU A 64 8.53 1.40 -11.16
N ASN A 65 8.22 0.12 -11.43
CA ASN A 65 8.81 -1.08 -10.79
C ASN A 65 8.73 -1.07 -9.25
N ILE A 66 7.59 -0.65 -8.71
CA ILE A 66 7.34 -0.55 -7.27
C ILE A 66 6.59 -1.81 -6.80
N PRO A 67 7.13 -2.56 -5.81
CA PRO A 67 6.43 -3.70 -5.22
C PRO A 67 5.10 -3.28 -4.59
N VAL A 68 4.06 -4.11 -4.73
CA VAL A 68 2.75 -3.89 -4.12
C VAL A 68 2.39 -5.06 -3.21
N THR A 69 2.07 -4.76 -1.96
CA THR A 69 1.63 -5.74 -0.96
C THR A 69 0.15 -5.53 -0.65
N PRO A 70 -0.75 -6.47 -1.04
CA PRO A 70 -2.15 -6.39 -0.64
C PRO A 70 -2.31 -6.63 0.86
N ARG A 71 -3.19 -5.89 1.51
CA ARG A 71 -3.47 -6.01 2.95
C ARG A 71 -4.94 -5.82 3.26
N GLY A 72 -5.50 -6.73 4.05
CA GLY A 72 -6.81 -6.57 4.69
C GLY A 72 -6.67 -6.09 6.14
N GLY A 73 -7.12 -6.91 7.09
CA GLY A 73 -6.99 -6.64 8.53
C GLY A 73 -5.53 -6.63 9.03
N GLY A 74 -4.63 -7.32 8.33
CA GLY A 74 -3.21 -7.33 8.68
C GLY A 74 -2.83 -8.29 9.79
N ASN A 75 -3.65 -9.32 10.06
CA ASN A 75 -3.43 -10.30 11.14
C ASN A 75 -2.81 -11.61 10.65
N CYS A 76 -2.22 -11.67 9.45
CA CYS A 76 -1.68 -12.93 8.93
C CYS A 76 -0.45 -13.39 9.73
N GLU A 77 -0.36 -14.70 9.96
CA GLU A 77 0.68 -15.33 10.79
C GLU A 77 2.01 -15.55 10.07
N PHE A 78 1.98 -15.62 8.74
CA PHE A 78 3.15 -15.95 7.92
C PHE A 78 3.63 -14.76 7.07
N GLY A 79 3.28 -13.54 7.49
CA GLY A 79 3.79 -12.30 6.90
C GLY A 79 3.33 -11.95 5.48
N GLY A 80 2.38 -12.69 4.88
CA GLY A 80 1.87 -12.41 3.54
C GLY A 80 1.22 -11.02 3.33
N SER A 81 0.90 -10.29 4.40
CA SER A 81 0.37 -8.93 4.36
C SER A 81 1.39 -7.87 4.83
N LYS A 82 2.67 -8.22 4.91
CA LYS A 82 3.78 -7.31 5.25
C LYS A 82 4.57 -6.96 4.00
N PRO A 83 4.97 -5.69 3.87
CA PRO A 83 5.94 -5.32 2.85
C PRO A 83 7.26 -6.03 3.11
N ILE A 84 7.91 -6.45 2.04
CA ILE A 84 9.23 -7.08 2.07
C ILE A 84 10.25 -6.02 1.67
N GLY A 85 11.16 -5.70 2.58
CA GLY A 85 12.12 -4.61 2.39
C GLY A 85 11.53 -3.22 2.67
N ASP A 86 12.41 -2.22 2.75
CA ASP A 86 12.05 -0.83 3.07
C ASP A 86 11.65 -0.05 1.82
N SER A 87 10.65 -0.56 1.10
CA SER A 87 10.10 0.09 -0.07
C SER A 87 8.69 -0.43 -0.41
N GLY A 88 8.04 0.22 -1.36
CA GLY A 88 6.84 -0.31 -2.00
C GLY A 88 5.54 0.29 -1.48
N ILE A 89 4.44 -0.23 -2.02
CA ILE A 89 3.08 0.23 -1.71
C ILE A 89 2.37 -0.86 -0.92
N VAL A 90 1.79 -0.51 0.22
CA VAL A 90 0.78 -1.36 0.86
C VAL A 90 -0.60 -0.94 0.39
N LEU A 91 -1.31 -1.87 -0.25
CA LEU A 91 -2.65 -1.72 -0.78
C LEU A 91 -3.68 -2.20 0.25
N ASP A 92 -4.22 -1.28 1.05
CA ASP A 92 -5.19 -1.55 2.11
C ASP A 92 -6.63 -1.63 1.57
N MET A 93 -7.14 -2.85 1.53
CA MET A 93 -8.43 -3.22 0.97
C MET A 93 -9.62 -2.86 1.86
N LYS A 94 -9.42 -2.37 3.10
CA LYS A 94 -10.50 -2.16 4.09
C LYS A 94 -11.55 -1.12 3.68
N ARG A 95 -11.32 -0.31 2.65
CA ARG A 95 -12.33 0.62 2.12
C ARG A 95 -13.37 -0.10 1.25
N MET A 96 -13.02 -1.24 0.66
CA MET A 96 -13.93 -2.10 -0.12
C MET A 96 -14.66 -3.08 0.80
N ASN A 97 -15.71 -2.61 1.49
CA ASN A 97 -16.39 -3.36 2.56
C ASN A 97 -17.91 -3.55 2.34
N GLN A 98 -18.40 -3.36 1.13
CA GLN A 98 -19.82 -3.51 0.80
C GLN A 98 -20.19 -4.98 0.60
N ILE A 99 -21.39 -5.35 1.03
CA ILE A 99 -22.04 -6.63 0.69
C ILE A 99 -22.93 -6.34 -0.52
N ILE A 100 -22.76 -7.09 -1.61
CA ILE A 100 -23.39 -6.85 -2.92
C ILE A 100 -24.58 -7.77 -3.14
#